data_AF-A0A9P1DTR4-F1
#
_entry.id   AF-A0A9P1DTR4-F1
#
_cell.length_a   1.000
_cell.length_b   1.000
_cell.length_c   1.000
_cell.angle_alpha   90.00
_cell.angle_beta   90.00
_cell.angle_gamma   90.00
#
_symmetry.space_group_name_H-M   'P 1'
#
loop_
_entity.id
_entity.type
_entity.pdbx_description
1 polymer ?
#
loop_
_entity_poly.entity_id
_entity_poly.type
_entity_poly.pdbx_seq_one_letter_code
_entity_poly.pdbx_strand_id
1 'polypeptide(L)'
;MAGLLTKFPNSEVKISAQEITAPLHALGLTTTVLAMRKGMEDLSVEKNDPESHQQQLRSNNKLALWLTITWEELDNLRDPTTSDVRVQSLHGRQRLPRWDKLVLATTPAGAMCTWYYHSTEQHLGTFNKKELILLSWEPEQIQHAKRLSSGTLTSFSRGYCFPQFQLDAGHVYNMTKYEYESQQSWIVFSSDQLSINHRIGTYYSRSKTWAWDYNVPINLAEIKDTSHVQWPAALQALWYSGLPCLDSMDEAVSSQIDGPNPVSWINYNGIKTADRVRGTDAVIAWADTMDVQEYMDEINKWRADPTSGNDDAEMPDGAGDEVAHTK
;
A
#
# COMPACT_ATOMS: atom_id res chain seq x y z
N MET A 1 23.44 -22.02 6.75
CA MET A 1 22.79 -20.68 6.68
C MET A 1 22.31 -20.23 8.06
N ALA A 2 23.22 -20.07 9.03
CA ALA A 2 22.87 -19.73 10.42
C ALA A 2 23.80 -18.64 11.00
N GLY A 3 24.30 -17.73 10.16
CA GLY A 3 25.42 -16.84 10.49
C GLY A 3 25.19 -15.35 10.26
N LEU A 4 23.94 -14.88 10.15
CA LEU A 4 23.65 -13.47 9.86
C LEU A 4 22.55 -12.86 10.76
N LEU A 5 22.30 -13.47 11.92
CA LEU A 5 21.26 -13.03 12.87
C LEU A 5 21.79 -12.42 14.17
N THR A 6 23.09 -12.15 14.29
CA THR A 6 23.63 -11.56 15.52
C THR A 6 24.65 -10.48 15.19
N LYS A 7 24.17 -9.25 14.99
CA LYS A 7 24.81 -7.97 15.34
C LYS A 7 24.10 -6.81 14.64
N PHE A 8 22.95 -6.41 15.16
CA PHE A 8 22.57 -5.00 15.12
C PHE A 8 22.08 -4.62 16.52
N PRO A 9 22.62 -3.54 17.11
CA PRO A 9 22.30 -3.16 18.47
C PRO A 9 20.84 -2.74 18.57
N ASN A 10 20.25 -2.99 19.74
CA ASN A 10 18.96 -2.49 20.20
C ASN A 10 18.93 -0.95 20.25
N SER A 11 19.06 -0.28 19.11
CA SER A 11 18.69 1.13 18.97
C SER A 11 17.24 1.15 18.52
N GLU A 12 16.37 1.72 19.34
CA GLU A 12 15.03 2.18 18.97
C GLU A 12 15.12 3.06 17.72
N VAL A 13 15.11 2.45 16.54
CA VAL A 13 14.89 3.16 15.30
C VAL A 13 13.38 3.40 15.22
N LYS A 14 12.95 4.50 15.82
CA LYS A 14 11.60 5.06 15.67
C LYS A 14 11.50 5.78 14.32
N ILE A 15 11.69 5.07 13.21
CA ILE A 15 11.08 5.57 11.97
C ILE A 15 9.58 5.32 12.16
N SER A 16 8.84 6.39 12.44
CA SER A 16 7.41 6.32 12.21
C SER A 16 7.17 6.22 10.72
N ALA A 17 6.31 5.31 10.28
CA ALA A 17 5.89 5.17 8.88
C ALA A 17 5.39 6.47 8.20
N GLN A 18 5.23 7.57 8.95
CA GLN A 18 4.92 8.91 8.44
C GLN A 18 6.11 9.66 7.82
N GLU A 19 7.36 9.23 8.02
CA GLU A 19 8.53 10.02 7.57
C GLU A 19 8.90 9.82 6.09
N ILE A 20 8.14 9.02 5.33
CA ILE A 20 8.64 8.50 4.04
C ILE A 20 7.61 8.66 2.91
N THR A 21 6.33 8.54 3.21
CA THR A 21 5.28 8.87 2.24
C THR A 21 4.90 10.33 2.36
N ALA A 22 4.96 11.06 1.26
CA ALA A 22 4.47 12.42 1.16
C ALA A 22 2.99 12.52 1.55
N PRO A 23 2.57 13.62 2.21
CA PRO A 23 1.17 13.84 2.54
C PRO A 23 0.32 13.91 1.26
N LEU A 24 -0.96 13.60 1.36
CA LEU A 24 -1.91 13.53 0.24
C LEU A 24 -1.91 14.82 -0.59
N HIS A 25 -1.86 15.98 0.06
CA HIS A 25 -1.81 17.27 -0.65
C HIS A 25 -0.54 17.44 -1.50
N ALA A 26 0.60 16.89 -1.06
CA ALA A 26 1.84 16.91 -1.85
C ALA A 26 1.75 15.98 -3.07
N LEU A 27 0.92 14.93 -3.00
CA LEU A 27 0.57 14.09 -4.13
C LEU A 27 -0.44 14.76 -5.08
N GLY A 28 -0.92 15.98 -4.77
CA GLY A 28 -1.96 16.66 -5.53
C GLY A 28 -3.37 16.10 -5.28
N LEU A 29 -3.55 15.38 -4.18
CA LEU A 29 -4.82 14.79 -3.76
C LEU A 29 -5.50 15.69 -2.72
N THR A 30 -6.81 15.84 -2.84
CA THR A 30 -7.65 16.56 -1.88
C THR A 30 -8.63 15.59 -1.24
N THR A 31 -9.17 15.96 -0.08
CA THR A 31 -10.08 15.09 0.66
C THR A 31 -11.32 15.82 1.13
N THR A 32 -12.45 15.13 1.07
CA THR A 32 -13.69 15.55 1.72
C THR A 32 -14.14 14.45 2.66
N VAL A 33 -14.66 14.85 3.82
CA VAL A 33 -15.21 13.94 4.82
C VAL A 33 -16.37 13.15 4.23
N LEU A 34 -16.31 11.83 4.32
CA LEU A 34 -17.42 10.94 3.97
C LEU A 34 -18.24 10.58 5.22
N ALA A 35 -17.56 10.12 6.27
CA ALA A 35 -18.17 9.89 7.57
C ALA A 35 -17.16 10.08 8.69
N MET A 36 -17.62 10.69 9.79
CA MET A 36 -16.83 10.91 10.98
C MET A 36 -17.21 9.95 12.08
N ARG A 37 -16.28 9.80 13.03
CA ARG A 37 -16.55 9.18 14.31
C ARG A 37 -17.74 9.87 14.95
N LYS A 38 -18.63 9.08 15.52
CA LYS A 38 -19.82 9.57 16.21
C LYS A 38 -19.44 10.56 17.32
N GLY A 39 -19.99 11.77 17.28
CA GLY A 39 -19.69 12.86 18.22
C GLY A 39 -18.54 13.78 17.83
N MET A 40 -17.97 13.63 16.63
CA MET A 40 -16.95 14.53 16.06
C MET A 40 -17.46 15.33 14.85
N GLU A 41 -18.75 15.27 14.53
CA GLU A 41 -19.35 15.87 13.34
C GLU A 41 -19.25 17.41 13.32
N ASP A 42 -19.13 18.05 14.49
CA ASP A 42 -19.10 19.52 14.65
C ASP A 42 -17.68 20.12 14.74
N LEU A 43 -16.62 19.34 14.52
CA LEU A 43 -15.25 19.84 14.58
C LEU A 43 -14.79 20.45 13.24
N SER A 44 -13.97 21.50 13.31
CA SER A 44 -13.46 22.28 12.17
C SER A 44 -12.78 21.44 11.09
N VAL A 45 -12.88 21.88 9.83
CA VAL A 45 -12.34 21.22 8.62
C VAL A 45 -10.86 20.80 8.74
N GLU A 46 -9.99 21.58 9.39
CA GLU A 46 -8.58 21.22 9.60
C GLU A 46 -8.37 20.01 10.53
N LYS A 47 -9.27 19.77 11.48
CA LYS A 47 -9.22 18.56 12.35
C LYS A 47 -9.75 17.32 11.64
N ASN A 48 -10.30 17.51 10.44
CA ASN A 48 -11.00 16.52 9.65
C ASN A 48 -10.20 16.14 8.40
N ASP A 49 -8.93 16.53 8.26
CA ASP A 49 -8.06 15.94 7.22
C ASP A 49 -7.39 14.66 7.74
N PRO A 50 -7.11 13.67 6.86
CA PRO A 50 -6.55 12.38 7.27
C PRO A 50 -5.19 12.48 7.99
N GLU A 51 -4.33 13.40 7.59
CA GLU A 51 -3.00 13.60 8.17
C GLU A 51 -3.07 14.25 9.55
N SER A 52 -3.92 15.25 9.73
CA SER A 52 -4.20 15.83 11.06
C SER A 52 -4.81 14.79 12.00
N HIS A 53 -5.74 13.96 11.51
CA HIS A 53 -6.29 12.85 12.27
C HIS A 53 -5.19 11.86 12.71
N GLN A 54 -4.34 11.44 11.77
CA GLN A 54 -3.21 10.55 12.06
C GLN A 54 -2.24 11.17 13.07
N GLN A 55 -1.91 12.46 12.93
CA GLN A 55 -1.03 13.17 13.85
C GLN A 55 -1.63 13.27 15.25
N GLN A 56 -2.94 13.51 15.36
CA GLN A 56 -3.65 13.53 16.63
C GLN A 56 -3.61 12.17 17.33
N LEU A 57 -3.89 11.08 16.61
CA LEU A 57 -3.84 9.73 17.18
C LEU A 57 -2.43 9.41 17.67
N ARG A 58 -1.41 9.70 16.85
CA ARG A 58 0.00 9.50 17.22
C ARG A 58 0.40 10.32 18.45
N SER A 59 0.00 11.58 18.53
CA SER A 59 0.29 12.45 19.69
C SER A 59 -0.32 11.89 20.99
N ASN A 60 -1.35 11.06 20.87
CA ASN A 60 -2.00 10.36 21.97
C ASN A 60 -1.51 8.90 22.13
N ASN A 61 -0.41 8.51 21.49
CA ASN A 61 0.13 7.14 21.47
C ASN A 61 -0.90 6.08 21.02
N LYS A 62 -1.77 6.44 20.07
CA LYS A 62 -2.74 5.53 19.48
C LYS A 62 -2.29 5.07 18.10
N LEU A 63 -2.56 3.81 17.80
CA LEU A 63 -2.46 3.25 16.46
C LEU A 63 -3.75 3.57 15.69
N ALA A 64 -3.63 3.86 14.40
CA ALA A 64 -4.71 3.75 13.43
C ALA A 64 -4.30 2.78 12.33
N LEU A 65 -5.29 2.02 11.86
CA LEU A 65 -5.17 1.21 10.65
C LEU A 65 -5.86 1.94 9.52
N TRP A 66 -5.20 1.99 8.37
CA TRP A 66 -5.64 2.70 7.19
C TRP A 66 -5.80 1.74 6.02
N LEU A 67 -6.88 1.94 5.26
CA LEU A 67 -7.17 1.18 4.06
C LEU A 67 -7.77 2.10 3.01
N THR A 68 -7.24 2.05 1.80
CA THR A 68 -7.86 2.69 0.64
C THR A 68 -8.63 1.63 -0.14
N ILE A 69 -9.90 1.91 -0.41
CA ILE A 69 -10.81 1.09 -1.21
C ILE A 69 -11.47 1.91 -2.31
N THR A 70 -12.03 1.23 -3.29
CA THR A 70 -12.84 1.86 -4.34
C THR A 70 -14.30 2.03 -3.89
N TRP A 71 -15.09 2.83 -4.62
CA TRP A 71 -16.54 2.91 -4.37
C TRP A 71 -17.23 1.55 -4.56
N GLU A 72 -16.79 0.78 -5.56
CA GLU A 72 -17.31 -0.56 -5.83
C GLU A 72 -16.98 -1.54 -4.69
N GLU A 73 -15.79 -1.44 -4.08
CA GLU A 73 -15.46 -2.20 -2.87
C GLU A 73 -16.32 -1.76 -1.69
N LEU A 74 -16.50 -0.45 -1.48
CA LEU A 74 -17.31 0.07 -0.37
C LEU A 74 -18.77 -0.40 -0.45
N ASP A 75 -19.37 -0.35 -1.63
CA ASP A 75 -20.76 -0.81 -1.86
C ASP A 75 -20.95 -2.29 -1.55
N ASN A 76 -19.91 -3.10 -1.71
CA ASN A 76 -19.93 -4.52 -1.35
C ASN A 76 -19.70 -4.77 0.15
N LEU A 77 -19.05 -3.85 0.86
CA LEU A 77 -18.64 -4.01 2.26
C LEU A 77 -19.64 -3.40 3.25
N ARG A 78 -20.38 -2.36 2.85
CA ARG A 78 -21.35 -1.69 3.71
C ARG A 78 -22.68 -2.44 3.76
N ASP A 79 -23.46 -2.16 4.80
CA ASP A 79 -24.83 -2.65 4.88
C ASP A 79 -25.71 -1.83 3.92
N PRO A 80 -26.23 -2.43 2.82
CA PRO A 80 -27.00 -1.71 1.82
C PRO A 80 -28.38 -1.24 2.34
N THR A 81 -28.82 -1.73 3.50
CA THR A 81 -30.10 -1.36 4.11
C THR A 81 -30.03 -0.07 4.91
N THR A 82 -28.82 0.45 5.14
CA THR A 82 -28.57 1.65 5.94
C THR A 82 -27.89 2.73 5.10
N SER A 83 -28.04 3.99 5.50
CA SER A 83 -27.23 5.08 4.95
C SER A 83 -25.82 5.14 5.56
N ASP A 84 -25.48 4.20 6.45
CA ASP A 84 -24.18 4.17 7.09
C ASP A 84 -23.14 3.62 6.13
N VAL A 85 -22.06 4.38 5.95
CA VAL A 85 -20.94 4.05 5.06
C VAL A 85 -19.80 3.36 5.81
N ARG A 86 -19.94 3.14 7.13
CA ARG A 86 -18.97 2.37 7.92
C ARG A 86 -19.10 0.88 7.64
N VAL A 87 -17.95 0.19 7.69
CA VAL A 87 -17.86 -1.24 7.39
C VAL A 87 -17.87 -2.07 8.66
N GLN A 88 -18.64 -3.16 8.70
CA GLN A 88 -18.70 -4.04 9.88
C GLN A 88 -17.61 -5.10 9.88
N SER A 89 -17.17 -5.52 8.69
CA SER A 89 -16.12 -6.51 8.54
C SER A 89 -15.32 -6.26 7.27
N LEU A 90 -14.07 -6.72 7.27
CA LEU A 90 -13.21 -6.77 6.09
C LEU A 90 -12.79 -8.22 5.86
N HIS A 91 -12.87 -8.69 4.62
CA HIS A 91 -12.45 -10.04 4.25
C HIS A 91 -11.02 -10.00 3.67
N GLY A 92 -10.15 -10.91 4.09
CA GLY A 92 -8.81 -11.04 3.47
C GLY A 92 -8.87 -11.42 2.00
N ARG A 93 -9.98 -12.07 1.60
CA ARG A 93 -10.30 -12.44 0.21
C ARG A 93 -10.82 -11.29 -0.65
N GLN A 94 -10.85 -10.05 -0.14
CA GLN A 94 -11.46 -8.91 -0.85
C GLN A 94 -10.94 -8.72 -2.27
N ARG A 95 -9.67 -9.03 -2.50
CA ARG A 95 -8.94 -8.84 -3.77
C ARG A 95 -8.59 -10.17 -4.48
N LEU A 96 -9.21 -11.27 -4.06
CA LEU A 96 -9.14 -12.53 -4.81
C LEU A 96 -9.96 -12.44 -6.10
N PRO A 97 -9.55 -13.14 -7.17
CA PRO A 97 -8.54 -14.21 -7.21
C PRO A 97 -7.08 -13.74 -7.38
N ARG A 98 -6.86 -12.44 -7.62
CA ARG A 98 -5.54 -11.94 -8.03
C ARG A 98 -4.59 -11.68 -6.86
N TRP A 99 -5.13 -11.49 -5.67
CA TRP A 99 -4.34 -11.28 -4.48
C TRP A 99 -5.01 -11.81 -3.22
N ASP A 100 -4.25 -12.55 -2.43
CA ASP A 100 -4.71 -13.37 -1.33
C ASP A 100 -4.68 -12.68 0.04
N LYS A 101 -4.33 -11.38 0.11
CA LYS A 101 -4.21 -10.67 1.40
C LYS A 101 -4.67 -9.23 1.34
N LEU A 102 -5.43 -8.77 2.33
CA LEU A 102 -5.68 -7.33 2.47
C LEU A 102 -4.56 -6.68 3.27
N VAL A 103 -3.91 -5.66 2.70
CA VAL A 103 -2.84 -4.90 3.37
C VAL A 103 -3.41 -3.66 4.04
N LEU A 104 -3.21 -3.55 5.36
CA LEU A 104 -3.58 -2.41 6.19
C LEU A 104 -2.32 -1.59 6.49
N ALA A 105 -2.34 -0.34 6.05
CA ALA A 105 -1.27 0.61 6.33
C ALA A 105 -1.44 1.24 7.71
N THR A 106 -0.39 1.88 8.20
CA THR A 106 -0.42 2.65 9.45
C THR A 106 -0.43 4.16 9.23
N THR A 107 -0.56 4.61 7.96
CA THR A 107 -0.64 6.01 7.57
C THR A 107 -1.60 6.21 6.38
N PRO A 108 -2.21 7.40 6.23
CA PRO A 108 -3.03 7.75 5.07
C PRO A 108 -2.33 7.52 3.72
N ALA A 109 -1.12 8.08 3.58
CA ALA A 109 -0.38 8.00 2.34
C ALA A 109 0.18 6.59 2.07
N GLY A 110 0.48 5.82 3.12
CA GLY A 110 0.80 4.39 3.00
C GLY A 110 -0.37 3.57 2.44
N ALA A 111 -1.61 3.88 2.83
CA ALA A 111 -2.79 3.25 2.27
C ALA A 111 -2.99 3.59 0.79
N MET A 112 -2.73 4.84 0.40
CA MET A 112 -2.76 5.26 -1.02
C MET A 112 -1.67 4.57 -1.86
N CYS A 113 -0.44 4.48 -1.34
CA CYS A 113 0.64 3.76 -2.01
C CYS A 113 0.36 2.25 -2.12
N THR A 114 -0.32 1.69 -1.12
CA THR A 114 -0.81 0.31 -1.13
C THR A 114 -1.87 0.11 -2.21
N TRP A 115 -2.84 1.01 -2.32
CA TRP A 115 -3.81 0.95 -3.40
C TRP A 115 -3.18 1.10 -4.78
N TYR A 116 -2.24 2.05 -4.95
CA TYR A 116 -1.49 2.21 -6.21
C TYR A 116 -0.71 0.95 -6.58
N TYR A 117 -0.07 0.29 -5.60
CA TYR A 117 0.54 -1.02 -5.80
C TYR A 117 -0.47 -2.04 -6.30
N HIS A 118 -1.59 -2.24 -5.60
CA HIS A 118 -2.60 -3.20 -6.05
C HIS A 118 -3.20 -2.86 -7.42
N SER A 119 -3.39 -1.58 -7.75
CA SER A 119 -3.87 -1.18 -9.07
C SER A 119 -2.83 -1.48 -10.16
N THR A 120 -1.55 -1.24 -9.90
CA THR A 120 -0.45 -1.49 -10.86
C THR A 120 -0.10 -2.97 -11.05
N GLU A 121 -0.49 -3.79 -10.08
CA GLU A 121 -0.42 -5.24 -10.15
C GLU A 121 -1.71 -5.88 -10.68
N GLN A 122 -2.70 -5.07 -11.03
CA GLN A 122 -4.05 -5.49 -11.40
C GLN A 122 -4.79 -6.32 -10.34
N HIS A 123 -4.39 -6.24 -9.07
CA HIS A 123 -5.09 -6.86 -7.94
C HIS A 123 -6.42 -6.16 -7.64
N LEU A 124 -6.60 -4.93 -8.12
CA LEU A 124 -7.86 -4.19 -8.05
C LEU A 124 -8.05 -3.30 -9.28
N GLY A 125 -9.30 -2.88 -9.52
CA GLY A 125 -9.68 -1.91 -10.54
C GLY A 125 -10.89 -1.09 -10.13
N THR A 126 -11.03 0.11 -10.70
CA THR A 126 -12.18 1.00 -10.48
C THR A 126 -12.52 1.79 -11.72
N PHE A 127 -13.82 1.95 -11.99
CA PHE A 127 -14.29 2.80 -13.07
C PHE A 127 -14.08 4.28 -12.73
N ASN A 128 -14.05 4.62 -11.44
CA ASN A 128 -13.80 5.97 -10.97
C ASN A 128 -12.31 6.18 -10.64
N LYS A 129 -11.52 6.46 -11.67
CA LYS A 129 -10.06 6.67 -11.54
C LYS A 129 -9.67 7.97 -10.81
N LYS A 130 -10.65 8.82 -10.47
CA LYS A 130 -10.43 10.15 -9.87
C LYS A 130 -10.83 10.22 -8.41
N GLU A 131 -11.57 9.24 -7.91
CA GLU A 131 -12.06 9.22 -6.54
C GLU A 131 -11.86 7.86 -5.89
N LEU A 132 -11.41 7.87 -4.64
CA LEU A 132 -11.28 6.68 -3.81
C LEU A 132 -11.80 6.97 -2.41
N ILE A 133 -12.02 5.92 -1.65
CA ILE A 133 -12.39 6.02 -0.24
C ILE A 133 -11.19 5.62 0.61
N LEU A 134 -10.78 6.53 1.48
CA LEU A 134 -9.79 6.27 2.51
C LEU A 134 -10.51 6.02 3.83
N LEU A 135 -10.28 4.85 4.42
CA LEU A 135 -10.85 4.41 5.69
C LEU A 135 -9.78 4.39 6.78
N SER A 136 -10.16 4.81 7.99
CA SER A 136 -9.35 4.70 9.21
C SER A 136 -10.18 4.17 10.37
N TRP A 137 -9.55 3.41 11.27
CA TRP A 137 -10.11 3.09 12.58
C TRP A 137 -9.03 2.87 13.64
N GLU A 138 -9.41 3.04 14.90
CA GLU A 138 -8.56 2.74 16.05
C GLU A 138 -8.76 1.26 16.43
N PRO A 139 -7.77 0.37 16.27
CA PRO A 139 -7.90 -1.02 16.68
C PRO A 139 -8.05 -1.13 18.20
N GLU A 140 -8.99 -1.96 18.67
CA GLU A 140 -9.11 -2.26 20.10
C GLU A 140 -7.91 -3.11 20.53
N GLN A 141 -7.09 -2.61 21.45
CA GLN A 141 -5.77 -3.18 21.76
C GLN A 141 -5.80 -4.67 22.08
N ILE A 142 -6.72 -5.10 22.95
CA ILE A 142 -6.84 -6.51 23.37
C ILE A 142 -7.25 -7.38 22.18
N GLN A 143 -8.23 -6.94 21.39
CA GLN A 143 -8.70 -7.71 20.26
C GLN A 143 -7.65 -7.75 19.14
N HIS A 144 -6.93 -6.66 18.91
CA HIS A 144 -5.83 -6.58 17.96
C HIS A 144 -4.69 -7.53 18.35
N ALA A 145 -4.28 -7.54 19.62
CA ALA A 145 -3.29 -8.49 20.13
C ALA A 145 -3.74 -9.95 19.95
N LYS A 146 -5.02 -10.25 20.19
CA LYS A 146 -5.59 -11.58 19.93
C LYS A 146 -5.49 -11.97 18.46
N ARG A 147 -5.88 -11.08 17.54
CA ARG A 147 -5.80 -11.33 16.08
C ARG A 147 -4.37 -11.58 15.62
N LEU A 148 -3.39 -10.86 16.17
CA LEU A 148 -1.96 -11.11 15.92
C LEU A 148 -1.52 -12.48 16.47
N SER A 149 -1.89 -12.81 17.70
CA SER A 149 -1.51 -14.07 18.34
C SER A 149 -2.13 -15.31 17.69
N SER A 150 -3.31 -15.16 17.07
CA SER A 150 -4.02 -16.24 16.38
C SER A 150 -3.63 -16.39 14.91
N GLY A 151 -2.80 -15.51 14.38
CA GLY A 151 -2.45 -15.47 12.95
C GLY A 151 -3.54 -14.91 12.03
N THR A 152 -4.67 -14.44 12.58
CA THR A 152 -5.73 -13.77 11.80
C THR A 152 -5.22 -12.50 11.14
N LEU A 153 -4.31 -11.80 11.81
CA LEU A 153 -3.59 -10.67 11.27
C LEU A 153 -2.10 -10.96 11.43
N THR A 154 -1.30 -10.71 10.40
CA THR A 154 0.15 -10.81 10.50
C THR A 154 0.78 -9.44 10.40
N SER A 155 1.77 -9.16 11.26
CA SER A 155 2.62 -7.99 11.10
C SER A 155 3.75 -8.32 10.15
N PHE A 156 3.98 -7.45 9.18
CA PHE A 156 5.05 -7.58 8.21
C PHE A 156 5.73 -6.22 8.04
N SER A 157 7.06 -6.21 8.03
CA SER A 157 7.84 -4.98 7.82
C SER A 157 8.56 -5.03 6.47
N ARG A 158 8.20 -4.13 5.54
CA ARG A 158 9.01 -3.91 4.32
C ARG A 158 10.31 -3.25 4.71
N GLY A 159 11.43 -3.64 4.10
CA GLY A 159 12.73 -3.01 4.35
C GLY A 159 13.20 -2.96 5.81
N TYR A 160 12.59 -3.75 6.71
CA TYR A 160 12.73 -3.67 8.17
C TYR A 160 12.36 -2.32 8.82
N CYS A 161 11.80 -1.37 8.06
CA CYS A 161 11.53 -0.01 8.51
C CYS A 161 10.05 0.39 8.39
N PHE A 162 9.23 -0.40 7.71
CA PHE A 162 7.86 -0.05 7.36
C PHE A 162 6.86 -1.10 7.84
N PRO A 163 6.35 -0.98 9.08
CA PRO A 163 5.37 -1.91 9.60
C PRO A 163 4.04 -1.75 8.88
N GLN A 164 3.48 -2.88 8.47
CA GLN A 164 2.13 -2.99 7.93
C GLN A 164 1.50 -4.28 8.43
N PHE A 165 0.17 -4.36 8.31
CA PHE A 165 -0.57 -5.55 8.72
C PHE A 165 -1.22 -6.20 7.51
N GLN A 166 -1.28 -7.53 7.51
CA GLN A 166 -1.90 -8.31 6.45
C GLN A 166 -2.99 -9.18 7.04
N LEU A 167 -4.15 -9.16 6.39
CA LEU A 167 -5.28 -10.04 6.66
C LEU A 167 -5.32 -11.07 5.53
N ASP A 168 -4.93 -12.30 5.82
CA ASP A 168 -4.81 -13.36 4.82
C ASP A 168 -6.17 -13.88 4.33
N ALA A 169 -6.19 -14.45 3.13
CA ALA A 169 -7.33 -15.12 2.56
C ALA A 169 -7.85 -16.20 3.51
N GLY A 170 -9.18 -16.29 3.63
CA GLY A 170 -9.84 -17.15 4.60
C GLY A 170 -10.05 -16.51 5.98
N HIS A 171 -9.44 -15.36 6.25
CA HIS A 171 -9.69 -14.61 7.48
C HIS A 171 -10.60 -13.40 7.28
N VAL A 172 -11.27 -13.01 8.38
CA VAL A 172 -12.20 -11.87 8.43
C VAL A 172 -11.83 -11.00 9.61
N TYR A 173 -11.59 -9.72 9.35
CA TYR A 173 -11.49 -8.69 10.37
C TYR A 173 -12.89 -8.23 10.74
N ASN A 174 -13.49 -8.86 11.75
CA ASN A 174 -14.75 -8.41 12.33
C ASN A 174 -14.48 -7.23 13.25
N MET A 175 -15.07 -6.06 12.95
CA MET A 175 -14.93 -4.87 13.79
C MET A 175 -15.62 -5.10 15.13
N THR A 176 -14.93 -4.79 16.23
CA THR A 176 -15.59 -4.63 17.53
C THR A 176 -16.48 -3.39 17.52
N LYS A 177 -17.37 -3.26 18.51
CA LYS A 177 -18.18 -2.04 18.66
C LYS A 177 -17.31 -0.79 18.75
N TYR A 178 -16.20 -0.84 19.49
CA TYR A 178 -15.26 0.26 19.60
C TYR A 178 -14.65 0.63 18.25
N GLU A 179 -14.12 -0.36 17.53
CA GLU A 179 -13.50 -0.16 16.22
C GLU A 179 -14.51 0.43 15.22
N TYR A 180 -15.73 -0.10 15.19
CA TYR A 180 -16.82 0.41 14.36
C TYR A 180 -17.17 1.86 14.67
N GLU A 181 -17.33 2.21 15.95
CA GLU A 181 -17.64 3.58 16.38
C GLU A 181 -16.48 4.55 16.16
N SER A 182 -15.23 4.05 16.12
CA SER A 182 -14.03 4.85 15.86
C SER A 182 -13.77 5.15 14.40
N GLN A 183 -14.48 4.49 13.47
CA GLN A 183 -14.24 4.63 12.04
C GLN A 183 -14.41 6.07 11.56
N GLN A 184 -13.47 6.48 10.72
CA GLN A 184 -13.53 7.71 9.94
C GLN A 184 -13.23 7.40 8.48
N SER A 185 -13.85 8.14 7.58
CA SER A 185 -13.69 7.93 6.16
C SER A 185 -13.70 9.25 5.39
N TRP A 186 -12.91 9.27 4.32
CA TRP A 186 -12.76 10.41 3.43
C TRP A 186 -12.92 9.94 1.99
N ILE A 187 -13.57 10.77 1.20
CA ILE A 187 -13.43 10.70 -0.25
C ILE A 187 -12.13 11.42 -0.60
N VAL A 188 -11.23 10.74 -1.27
CA VAL A 188 -9.98 11.28 -1.81
C VAL A 188 -10.20 11.56 -3.29
N PHE A 189 -9.90 12.78 -3.73
CA PHE A 189 -10.06 13.21 -5.11
C PHE A 189 -8.73 13.66 -5.69
N SER A 190 -8.53 13.42 -6.98
CA SER A 190 -7.49 14.16 -7.71
C SER A 190 -7.95 15.60 -7.95
N SER A 191 -7.12 16.58 -7.59
CA SER A 191 -7.45 18.02 -7.71
C SER A 191 -7.48 18.55 -9.16
N ASP A 192 -7.16 17.72 -10.15
CA ASP A 192 -7.15 18.05 -11.58
C ASP A 192 -7.83 16.97 -12.43
N GLN A 193 -7.69 17.08 -13.76
CA GLN A 193 -8.27 16.11 -14.69
C GLN A 193 -7.51 14.76 -14.74
N LEU A 194 -6.41 14.59 -13.98
CA LEU A 194 -5.62 13.36 -13.96
C LEU A 194 -6.21 12.33 -12.99
N SER A 195 -5.86 11.06 -13.19
CA SER A 195 -6.24 9.99 -12.26
C SER A 195 -5.41 10.04 -10.97
N ILE A 196 -5.91 9.39 -9.92
CA ILE A 196 -5.15 9.20 -8.68
C ILE A 196 -3.88 8.36 -8.94
N ASN A 197 -3.96 7.33 -9.79
CA ASN A 197 -2.80 6.53 -10.20
C ASN A 197 -1.70 7.40 -10.81
N HIS A 198 -2.08 8.29 -11.72
CA HIS A 198 -1.18 9.20 -12.40
C HIS A 198 -0.48 10.13 -11.40
N ARG A 199 -1.24 10.71 -10.47
CA ARG A 199 -0.71 11.59 -9.43
C ARG A 199 0.35 10.90 -8.56
N ILE A 200 0.03 9.72 -8.03
CA ILE A 200 0.93 8.94 -7.17
C ILE A 200 2.18 8.52 -7.96
N GLY A 201 1.99 7.97 -9.16
CA GLY A 201 3.09 7.48 -9.99
C GLY A 201 4.04 8.60 -10.45
N THR A 202 3.51 9.76 -10.84
CA THR A 202 4.30 10.92 -11.25
C THR A 202 5.02 11.58 -10.07
N TYR A 203 4.46 11.54 -8.86
CA TYR A 203 5.17 12.04 -7.68
C TYR A 203 6.34 11.14 -7.31
N TYR A 204 6.09 9.83 -7.19
CA TYR A 204 7.08 8.81 -6.85
C TYR A 204 7.72 8.18 -8.09
N SER A 205 8.05 9.00 -9.09
CA SER A 205 8.70 8.53 -10.31
C SER A 205 10.20 8.31 -10.09
N ARG A 206 10.77 7.39 -10.86
CA ARG A 206 12.21 7.14 -10.82
C ARG A 206 13.02 8.34 -11.27
N SER A 207 12.50 9.11 -12.23
CA SER A 207 13.07 10.40 -12.66
C SER A 207 13.14 11.46 -11.55
N LYS A 208 12.41 11.26 -10.45
CA LYS A 208 12.47 12.08 -9.24
C LYS A 208 13.21 11.37 -8.10
N THR A 209 14.07 10.41 -8.43
CA THR A 209 14.93 9.68 -7.49
C THR A 209 14.22 8.70 -6.54
N TRP A 210 12.97 8.34 -6.86
CA TRP A 210 12.21 7.35 -6.09
C TRP A 210 12.38 5.94 -6.64
N ALA A 211 12.72 5.01 -5.75
CA ALA A 211 12.63 3.58 -6.00
C ALA A 211 11.43 2.99 -5.25
N TRP A 212 10.96 1.83 -5.69
CA TRP A 212 9.83 1.16 -5.08
C TRP A 212 10.26 -0.22 -4.60
N ASP A 213 10.11 -0.49 -3.30
CA ASP A 213 9.78 -1.83 -2.83
C ASP A 213 8.25 -2.01 -3.04
N TYR A 214 7.68 -3.22 -3.12
CA TYR A 214 6.19 -3.42 -3.10
C TYR A 214 5.48 -2.32 -2.29
N ASN A 215 4.42 -1.66 -2.71
CA ASN A 215 3.74 -0.58 -1.96
C ASN A 215 4.50 0.54 -1.20
N VAL A 216 5.84 0.56 -1.13
CA VAL A 216 6.62 1.49 -0.31
C VAL A 216 7.60 2.26 -1.23
N PRO A 217 7.37 3.56 -1.43
CA PRO A 217 8.31 4.41 -2.15
C PRO A 217 9.49 4.80 -1.24
N ILE A 218 10.70 4.78 -1.79
CA ILE A 218 11.95 5.11 -1.11
C ILE A 218 12.67 6.20 -1.89
N ASN A 219 12.95 7.35 -1.26
CA ASN A 219 13.69 8.44 -1.88
C ASN A 219 15.19 8.18 -1.79
N LEU A 220 15.81 7.78 -2.90
CA LEU A 220 17.24 7.47 -2.91
C LEU A 220 18.13 8.71 -2.74
N ALA A 221 17.64 9.91 -3.08
CA ALA A 221 18.39 11.15 -2.90
C ALA A 221 18.65 11.50 -1.43
N GLU A 222 17.80 11.02 -0.51
CA GLU A 222 17.94 11.23 0.94
C GLU A 222 19.01 10.33 1.57
N ILE A 223 19.38 9.23 0.91
CA ILE A 223 20.20 8.17 1.49
C ILE A 223 21.68 8.40 1.24
N LYS A 224 22.31 9.20 2.10
CA LYS A 224 23.70 9.66 1.90
C LYS A 224 24.77 8.58 1.98
N ASP A 225 24.54 7.53 2.77
CA ASP A 225 25.47 6.40 2.93
C ASP A 225 24.76 5.16 3.50
N THR A 226 25.51 4.06 3.67
CA THR A 226 25.03 2.77 4.20
C THR A 226 24.60 2.81 5.67
N SER A 227 24.97 3.83 6.42
CA SER A 227 24.54 4.02 7.80
C SER A 227 23.16 4.68 7.88
N HIS A 228 22.65 5.22 6.76
CA HIS A 228 21.31 5.76 6.71
C HIS A 228 20.29 4.71 7.12
N VAL A 229 19.34 5.14 7.95
CA VAL A 229 18.37 4.25 8.57
C VAL A 229 17.45 3.54 7.57
N GLN A 230 17.25 4.15 6.39
CA GLN A 230 16.48 3.56 5.28
C GLN A 230 17.34 2.75 4.30
N TRP A 231 18.65 2.61 4.54
CA TRP A 231 19.52 1.85 3.65
C TRP A 231 19.06 0.40 3.41
N PRO A 232 18.60 -0.37 4.42
CA PRO A 232 18.07 -1.71 4.18
C PRO A 232 16.84 -1.72 3.25
N ALA A 233 15.99 -0.70 3.34
CA ALA A 233 14.83 -0.56 2.48
C ALA A 233 15.21 -0.16 1.05
N ALA A 234 16.22 0.69 0.89
CA ALA A 234 16.78 1.00 -0.43
C ALA A 234 17.35 -0.24 -1.11
N LEU A 235 18.09 -1.09 -0.39
CA LEU A 235 18.57 -2.36 -0.93
C LEU A 235 17.44 -3.28 -1.39
N GLN A 236 16.35 -3.39 -0.60
CA GLN A 236 15.18 -4.17 -1.01
C GLN A 236 14.47 -3.56 -2.22
N ALA A 237 14.32 -2.24 -2.26
CA ALA A 237 13.76 -1.53 -3.39
C ALA A 237 14.59 -1.77 -4.67
N LEU A 238 15.93 -1.71 -4.59
CA LEU A 238 16.82 -2.00 -5.72
C LEU A 238 16.76 -3.48 -6.13
N TRP A 239 16.67 -4.40 -5.18
CA TRP A 239 16.52 -5.83 -5.48
C TRP A 239 15.19 -6.13 -6.20
N TYR A 240 14.11 -5.46 -5.79
CA TYR A 240 12.81 -5.57 -6.43
C TYR A 240 12.76 -4.88 -7.81
N SER A 241 13.25 -3.64 -7.88
CA SER A 241 13.12 -2.76 -9.05
C SER A 241 14.22 -2.89 -10.10
N GLY A 242 15.34 -3.52 -9.74
CA GLY A 242 16.56 -3.62 -10.53
C GLY A 242 17.40 -2.34 -10.49
N LEU A 243 18.67 -2.46 -10.88
CA LEU A 243 19.57 -1.32 -11.05
C LEU A 243 19.16 -0.32 -12.17
N PRO A 244 18.39 -0.68 -13.23
CA PRO A 244 17.88 0.28 -14.20
C PRO A 244 17.07 1.43 -13.61
N CYS A 245 16.59 1.32 -12.36
CA CYS A 245 15.97 2.47 -11.72
C CYS A 245 16.98 3.61 -11.51
N LEU A 246 18.25 3.31 -11.24
CA LEU A 246 19.33 4.27 -11.05
C LEU A 246 19.70 4.97 -12.36
N ASP A 247 19.60 4.28 -13.50
CA ASP A 247 19.89 4.85 -14.83
C ASP A 247 18.94 6.00 -15.20
N SER A 248 17.76 6.05 -14.56
CA SER A 248 16.77 7.12 -14.76
C SER A 248 16.89 8.27 -13.75
N MET A 249 17.86 8.21 -12.84
CA MET A 249 18.09 9.22 -11.79
C MET A 249 19.27 10.14 -12.13
N ASP A 250 19.36 11.28 -11.44
CA ASP A 250 20.52 12.16 -11.52
C ASP A 250 21.82 11.39 -11.17
N GLU A 251 22.88 11.63 -11.95
CA GLU A 251 24.18 10.94 -11.81
C GLU A 251 24.76 11.03 -10.38
N ALA A 252 24.53 12.15 -9.70
CA ALA A 252 24.95 12.33 -8.32
C ALA A 252 24.28 11.35 -7.34
N VAL A 253 22.98 11.06 -7.54
CA VAL A 253 22.24 10.10 -6.72
C VAL A 253 22.62 8.68 -7.11
N SER A 254 22.67 8.39 -8.42
CA SER A 254 23.09 7.08 -8.92
C SER A 254 24.48 6.70 -8.38
N SER A 255 25.47 7.59 -8.49
CA SER A 255 26.84 7.34 -8.00
C SER A 255 26.96 7.26 -6.48
N GLN A 256 26.07 7.93 -5.72
CA GLN A 256 26.03 7.82 -4.26
C GLN A 256 25.59 6.42 -3.83
N ILE A 257 24.64 5.83 -4.58
CA ILE A 257 24.08 4.50 -4.30
C ILE A 257 24.95 3.38 -4.89
N ASP A 258 25.39 3.53 -6.14
CA ASP A 258 26.19 2.56 -6.92
C ASP A 258 27.71 2.74 -6.76
N GLY A 259 28.14 3.67 -5.89
CA GLY A 259 29.55 3.91 -5.58
C GLY A 259 30.23 2.69 -4.91
N PRO A 260 31.28 2.87 -4.10
CA PRO A 260 32.08 1.75 -3.58
C PRO A 260 31.35 0.85 -2.52
N ASN A 261 30.03 0.75 -2.56
CA ASN A 261 29.12 0.13 -1.59
C ASN A 261 28.27 -1.01 -2.21
N PRO A 262 27.58 -1.83 -1.39
CA PRO A 262 27.28 -3.24 -1.64
C PRO A 262 26.02 -3.46 -2.50
N VAL A 263 25.92 -2.90 -3.70
CA VAL A 263 24.85 -3.25 -4.66
C VAL A 263 25.35 -4.18 -5.78
N SER A 264 26.66 -4.48 -5.81
CA SER A 264 27.28 -5.35 -6.81
C SER A 264 26.78 -6.81 -6.82
N TRP A 265 26.10 -7.26 -5.76
CA TRP A 265 25.42 -8.57 -5.70
C TRP A 265 23.96 -8.51 -6.14
N ILE A 266 23.39 -7.32 -6.34
CA ILE A 266 22.05 -7.14 -6.88
C ILE A 266 22.14 -7.34 -8.39
N ASN A 267 21.30 -8.24 -8.92
CA ASN A 267 21.20 -8.42 -10.36
C ASN A 267 20.75 -7.11 -11.00
N TYR A 268 21.34 -6.79 -12.16
CA TYR A 268 20.96 -5.59 -12.91
C TYR A 268 19.44 -5.59 -13.17
N ASN A 269 18.90 -6.69 -13.67
CA ASN A 269 17.46 -6.90 -13.70
C ASN A 269 16.95 -7.32 -12.31
N GLY A 270 15.95 -6.59 -11.80
CA GLY A 270 15.26 -6.95 -10.57
C GLY A 270 14.32 -8.14 -10.75
N ILE A 271 13.50 -8.41 -9.73
CA ILE A 271 12.46 -9.45 -9.77
C ILE A 271 11.41 -9.16 -10.86
N LYS A 272 11.28 -7.88 -11.26
CA LYS A 272 10.37 -7.44 -12.31
C LYS A 272 11.08 -6.73 -13.45
N THR A 273 10.54 -6.87 -14.65
CA THR A 273 10.97 -6.13 -15.82
C THR A 273 10.77 -4.63 -15.62
N ALA A 274 11.65 -3.81 -16.22
CA ALA A 274 11.59 -2.36 -16.09
C ALA A 274 10.22 -1.76 -16.46
N ASP A 275 9.51 -2.37 -17.42
CA ASP A 275 8.19 -1.93 -17.88
C ASP A 275 7.04 -2.22 -16.91
N ARG A 276 7.26 -3.07 -15.89
CA ARG A 276 6.24 -3.43 -14.89
C ARG A 276 6.58 -2.95 -13.48
N VAL A 277 7.73 -2.33 -13.29
CA VAL A 277 8.07 -1.74 -12.00
C VAL A 277 7.54 -0.31 -11.92
N ARG A 278 6.84 -0.04 -10.83
CA ARG A 278 6.30 1.28 -10.48
C ARG A 278 7.33 2.41 -10.58
N GLY A 279 6.84 3.61 -10.88
CA GLY A 279 7.63 4.81 -11.04
C GLY A 279 8.20 5.03 -12.44
N THR A 280 7.85 4.20 -13.43
CA THR A 280 8.13 4.42 -14.86
C THR A 280 6.93 5.03 -15.57
N ASP A 281 7.19 5.80 -16.64
CA ASP A 281 6.13 6.39 -17.48
C ASP A 281 5.23 5.32 -18.10
N ALA A 282 5.79 4.14 -18.42
CA ALA A 282 5.04 3.00 -18.93
C ALA A 282 3.98 2.51 -17.93
N VAL A 283 4.34 2.32 -16.66
CA VAL A 283 3.39 1.89 -15.63
C VAL A 283 2.37 2.98 -15.32
N ILE A 284 2.77 4.26 -15.33
CA ILE A 284 1.87 5.40 -15.13
C ILE A 284 0.80 5.43 -16.24
N ALA A 285 1.22 5.37 -17.50
CA ALA A 285 0.31 5.36 -18.65
C ALA A 285 -0.58 4.10 -18.68
N TRP A 286 -0.01 2.94 -18.33
CA TRP A 286 -0.76 1.69 -18.23
C TRP A 286 -1.85 1.78 -17.14
N ALA A 287 -1.54 2.33 -15.96
CA ALA A 287 -2.51 2.45 -14.87
C ALA A 287 -3.69 3.37 -15.21
N ASP A 288 -3.48 4.34 -16.10
CA ASP A 288 -4.54 5.20 -16.64
C ASP A 288 -5.42 4.50 -17.68
N THR A 289 -4.87 3.52 -18.39
CA THR A 289 -5.52 2.85 -19.53
C THR A 289 -6.03 1.45 -19.21
N MET A 290 -5.75 0.93 -18.01
CA MET A 290 -6.20 -0.40 -17.55
C MET A 290 -7.70 -0.60 -17.79
N ASP A 291 -8.04 -1.75 -18.40
CA ASP A 291 -9.40 -2.22 -18.58
C ASP A 291 -9.94 -2.74 -17.24
N VAL A 292 -10.88 -1.98 -16.70
CA VAL A 292 -11.52 -2.29 -15.42
C VAL A 292 -12.58 -3.37 -15.60
N GLN A 293 -13.17 -3.48 -16.79
CA GLN A 293 -14.23 -4.44 -17.06
C GLN A 293 -13.70 -5.87 -16.97
N GLU A 294 -12.52 -6.13 -17.52
CA GLU A 294 -11.86 -7.43 -17.42
C GLU A 294 -11.66 -7.85 -15.97
N TYR A 295 -11.14 -6.95 -15.12
CA TYR A 295 -11.00 -7.21 -13.68
C TYR A 295 -12.35 -7.50 -13.01
N MET A 296 -13.38 -6.70 -13.30
CA MET A 296 -14.71 -6.88 -12.70
C MET A 296 -15.35 -8.19 -13.13
N ASP A 297 -15.23 -8.57 -14.40
CA ASP A 297 -15.76 -9.82 -14.92
C ASP A 297 -15.09 -11.04 -14.27
N GLU A 298 -13.77 -10.98 -14.08
CA GLU A 298 -13.01 -12.04 -13.39
C GLU A 298 -13.40 -12.15 -11.91
N ILE A 299 -13.48 -11.04 -11.18
CA ILE A 299 -13.93 -11.02 -9.78
C ILE A 299 -15.35 -11.54 -9.67
N ASN A 300 -16.26 -11.10 -10.53
CA ASN A 300 -17.66 -11.53 -10.50
C ASN A 300 -17.78 -13.02 -10.80
N LYS A 301 -16.99 -13.55 -11.74
CA LYS A 301 -16.90 -14.98 -12.02
C LYS A 301 -16.38 -15.76 -10.80
N TRP A 302 -15.32 -15.28 -10.15
CA TRP A 302 -14.80 -15.91 -8.93
C TRP A 302 -15.84 -15.92 -7.80
N ARG A 303 -16.52 -14.78 -7.55
CA ARG A 303 -17.58 -14.66 -6.54
C ARG A 303 -18.78 -15.57 -6.83
N ALA A 304 -19.08 -15.82 -8.10
CA ALA A 304 -20.19 -16.67 -8.54
C ALA A 304 -19.88 -18.17 -8.45
N ASP A 305 -18.61 -18.56 -8.32
CA ASP A 305 -18.20 -19.96 -8.23
C ASP A 305 -18.21 -20.44 -6.76
N PRO A 306 -19.12 -21.35 -6.37
CA PRO A 306 -19.19 -21.86 -4.99
C PRO A 306 -18.00 -22.73 -4.59
N THR A 307 -17.14 -23.15 -5.52
CA THR A 307 -15.91 -23.92 -5.23
C THR A 307 -14.70 -23.03 -4.97
N SER A 308 -14.70 -21.80 -5.47
CA SER A 308 -13.59 -20.84 -5.36
C SER A 308 -13.29 -20.37 -3.93
N GLY A 309 -14.21 -20.64 -3.00
CA GLY A 309 -14.07 -20.35 -1.57
C GLY A 309 -13.46 -21.48 -0.74
N ASN A 310 -13.27 -22.67 -1.30
CA ASN A 310 -12.73 -23.85 -0.61
C ASN A 310 -11.30 -24.21 -1.02
N ASP A 311 -10.74 -23.49 -1.98
CA ASP A 311 -9.40 -23.76 -2.46
C ASP A 311 -8.39 -23.04 -1.57
N ASP A 312 -7.90 -23.77 -0.55
CA ASP A 312 -6.50 -23.72 -0.12
C ASP A 312 -5.57 -24.27 -1.24
N ALA A 313 -5.99 -24.21 -2.51
CA ALA A 313 -5.16 -24.57 -3.63
C ALA A 313 -4.05 -23.52 -3.69
N GLU A 314 -2.84 -23.97 -3.38
CA GLU A 314 -1.59 -23.30 -3.73
C GLU A 314 -1.78 -22.62 -5.09
N MET A 315 -1.82 -21.29 -5.07
CA MET A 315 -1.66 -20.51 -6.29
C MET A 315 -0.38 -21.03 -6.96
N PRO A 316 -0.40 -21.38 -8.25
CA PRO A 316 0.80 -21.87 -8.92
C PRO A 316 1.89 -20.81 -8.76
N ASP A 317 3.03 -21.24 -8.23
CA ASP A 317 4.23 -20.42 -8.09
C ASP A 317 4.51 -19.69 -9.42
N GLY A 318 4.31 -18.38 -9.43
CA GLY A 318 4.84 -17.47 -10.43
C GLY A 318 4.18 -17.59 -11.81
N ALA A 319 3.81 -16.43 -12.36
CA ALA A 319 4.06 -16.19 -13.77
C ALA A 319 5.58 -16.26 -14.00
N GLY A 320 6.11 -17.47 -14.09
CA GLY A 320 7.39 -17.74 -14.74
C GLY A 320 7.24 -17.37 -16.21
N ASP A 321 8.16 -16.52 -16.66
CA ASP A 321 8.31 -16.08 -18.03
C ASP A 321 8.10 -17.23 -19.03
N GLU A 322 7.05 -17.14 -19.86
CA GLU A 322 7.14 -17.72 -21.19
C GLU A 322 8.15 -16.89 -21.99
N VAL A 323 9.40 -17.36 -21.96
CA VAL A 323 10.44 -16.97 -22.89
C VAL A 323 9.97 -17.34 -24.30
N ALA A 324 9.32 -16.40 -24.99
CA ALA A 324 9.12 -16.49 -26.42
C ALA A 324 10.46 -16.22 -27.12
N HIS A 325 11.28 -17.27 -27.23
CA HIS A 325 12.34 -17.32 -28.22
C HIS A 325 11.72 -17.32 -29.61
N THR A 326 11.76 -16.18 -30.29
CA THR A 326 11.72 -16.13 -31.75
C THR A 326 12.91 -15.31 -32.26
N LYS A 327 13.55 -15.92 -33.27
CA LYS A 327 14.88 -15.68 -33.84
C LYS A 327 15.22 -14.24 -34.19
#